data_AF-A0A2V9RHG7-F1
#
_entry.id   AF-A0A2V9RHG7-F1
#
_cell.length_a   1.000
_cell.length_b   1.000
_cell.length_c   1.000
_cell.angle_alpha   90.00
_cell.angle_beta   90.00
_cell.angle_gamma   90.00
#
_symmetry.space_group_name_H-M   'P 1'
#
loop_
_entity.id
_entity.type
_entity.pdbx_description
1 polymer ?
#
loop_
_entity_poly.entity_id
_entity_poly.type
_entity_poly.pdbx_seq_one_letter_code
_entity_poly.pdbx_strand_id
1 'polypeptide(L)'
;MTLRPRNVFLASLAVWAIFLSAQFAAGKKQKQLPTPIDQHAQVLHALNRLTFGPRPGDVEHVSAMGLQNWIEQQLHPEKIEDRSLEARLIQFRTLRMDNHELFENFPTQELIKEVAEGKLAMPSDASQRAIYRAQLERYEKKKQKKDSGVVETTGRQSPDNDGDREALLDLPPDQRMGEFLKLSPEQQRSFLGNGKSERVEGFLQGLDPRQRETVMAIENPQQVVTSELIQARLLRAIYSQRQLEEVMTDFWLNHFNVFIGKGADRYLLTSYERDVIRPHALGKFEDLLVATARSPAMLFYLDNWMSVGTDSDFANGVREHVGRRGRHLRVRVNPAKGGKGKRHGLNENYGRE
;
A
#
# COMPACT_ATOMS: atom_id res chain seq x y z
N MET A 1 102.73 44.79 39.34
CA MET A 1 102.74 43.33 39.61
C MET A 1 101.69 42.70 38.70
N THR A 2 102.04 42.28 37.47
CA THR A 2 102.47 40.89 37.07
C THR A 2 101.35 39.87 37.33
N LEU A 3 100.69 39.19 36.37
CA LEU A 3 101.08 38.58 35.08
C LEU A 3 99.83 38.32 34.17
N ARG A 4 100.04 38.21 32.85
CA ARG A 4 99.13 37.53 31.88
C ARG A 4 99.50 36.02 31.79
N PRO A 5 98.62 35.13 31.28
CA PRO A 5 98.74 34.75 29.85
C PRO A 5 97.45 34.35 29.08
N ARG A 6 97.51 34.61 27.76
CA ARG A 6 97.15 33.79 26.57
C ARG A 6 95.69 33.46 26.14
N ASN A 7 95.39 33.96 24.93
CA ASN A 7 94.61 33.42 23.80
C ASN A 7 94.71 31.87 23.69
N VAL A 8 93.76 31.09 23.14
CA VAL A 8 93.36 30.87 21.71
C VAL A 8 92.13 29.91 21.80
N PHE A 9 90.99 30.06 21.12
CA PHE A 9 90.69 29.47 19.79
C PHE A 9 89.28 29.86 19.30
N LEU A 10 89.27 30.42 18.09
CA LEU A 10 88.15 30.53 17.15
C LEU A 10 87.83 29.16 16.52
N ALA A 11 86.62 29.06 15.96
CA ALA A 11 86.09 28.03 15.06
C ALA A 11 85.78 26.68 15.74
N SER A 12 84.67 25.97 15.51
CA SER A 12 83.69 25.94 14.41
C SER A 12 82.64 24.89 14.77
N LEU A 13 81.37 25.10 14.37
CA LEU A 13 80.24 24.15 14.20
C LEU A 13 78.96 24.85 14.70
N ALA A 14 78.33 25.77 13.96
CA ALA A 14 77.78 25.55 12.63
C ALA A 14 77.05 24.19 12.47
N VAL A 15 76.33 23.73 13.51
CA VAL A 15 75.29 22.67 13.37
C VAL A 15 74.05 22.91 14.24
N TRP A 16 74.08 23.74 15.29
CA TRP A 16 72.91 23.91 16.17
C TRP A 16 72.02 25.12 15.87
N ALA A 17 71.81 25.42 14.57
CA ALA A 17 70.92 26.50 14.11
C ALA A 17 69.59 25.98 13.51
N ILE A 18 69.16 24.74 13.79
CA ILE A 18 67.95 24.17 13.18
C ILE A 18 66.92 23.60 14.19
N PHE A 19 67.19 23.54 15.49
CA PHE A 19 66.26 22.87 16.42
C PHE A 19 65.82 23.66 17.66
N LEU A 20 65.66 24.98 17.54
CA LEU A 20 65.08 25.75 18.65
C LEU A 20 64.25 26.96 18.18
N SER A 21 63.16 26.73 17.43
CA SER A 21 62.05 27.70 17.26
C SER A 21 60.85 27.10 16.50
N ALA A 22 60.57 25.82 16.69
CA ALA A 22 59.39 25.18 16.10
C ALA A 22 58.52 24.57 17.19
N GLN A 23 57.89 25.42 18.02
CA GLN A 23 56.64 25.11 18.72
C GLN A 23 56.21 26.34 19.53
N PHE A 24 55.40 27.20 18.91
CA PHE A 24 54.29 27.97 19.53
C PHE A 24 53.74 28.95 18.48
N ALA A 25 53.34 28.41 17.33
CA ALA A 25 52.35 29.05 16.46
C ALA A 25 51.08 28.20 16.52
N ALA A 26 50.48 28.12 17.71
CA ALA A 26 49.11 27.63 17.86
C ALA A 26 48.19 28.70 17.26
N GLY A 27 48.08 28.69 15.93
CA GLY A 27 47.04 29.43 15.23
C GLY A 27 45.70 28.99 15.82
N LYS A 28 44.99 29.91 16.47
CA LYS A 28 43.56 29.77 16.71
C LYS A 28 42.92 29.56 15.34
N LYS A 29 42.71 28.30 14.93
CA LYS A 29 41.73 27.98 13.91
C LYS A 29 40.40 28.46 14.49
N GLN A 30 39.99 29.67 14.13
CA GLN A 30 38.59 30.05 14.17
C GLN A 30 37.87 28.92 13.42
N LYS A 31 37.11 28.10 14.16
CA LYS A 31 36.08 27.26 13.55
C LYS A 31 35.23 28.23 12.75
N GLN A 32 35.43 28.26 11.43
CA GLN A 32 34.49 28.90 10.53
C GLN A 32 33.15 28.27 10.86
N LEU A 33 32.24 29.08 11.40
CA LEU A 33 30.83 28.72 11.45
C LEU A 33 30.43 28.32 10.02
N PRO A 34 29.57 27.30 9.85
CA PRO A 34 29.13 26.90 8.52
C PRO A 34 28.65 28.16 7.79
N THR A 35 29.17 28.38 6.58
CA THR A 35 28.68 29.44 5.70
C THR A 35 27.15 29.33 5.65
N PRO A 36 26.39 30.44 5.77
CA PRO A 36 24.94 30.39 5.64
C PRO A 36 24.61 29.59 4.38
N ILE A 37 23.88 28.49 4.54
CA ILE A 37 23.53 27.61 3.41
C ILE A 37 22.86 28.52 2.37
N ASP A 38 23.34 28.47 1.14
CA ASP A 38 22.73 29.19 0.02
C ASP A 38 21.21 28.92 -0.01
N GLN A 39 20.39 29.93 -0.29
CA GLN A 39 18.92 29.80 -0.21
C GLN A 39 18.42 28.64 -1.07
N HIS A 40 19.00 28.49 -2.27
CA HIS A 40 18.74 27.36 -3.15
C HIS A 40 19.09 26.00 -2.49
N ALA A 41 20.24 25.91 -1.81
CA ALA A 41 20.64 24.71 -1.09
C ALA A 41 19.75 24.42 0.13
N GLN A 42 19.21 25.44 0.81
CA GLN A 42 18.24 25.26 1.89
C GLN A 42 16.92 24.68 1.37
N VAL A 43 16.39 25.26 0.29
CA VAL A 43 15.17 24.77 -0.37
C VAL A 43 15.35 23.33 -0.84
N LEU A 44 16.46 23.04 -1.52
CA LEU A 44 16.78 21.69 -1.96
C LEU A 44 16.90 20.70 -0.79
N HIS A 45 17.52 21.11 0.32
CA HIS A 45 17.60 20.28 1.52
C HIS A 45 16.21 19.99 2.09
N ALA A 46 15.36 21.01 2.22
CA ALA A 46 14.01 20.87 2.74
C ALA A 46 13.16 19.94 1.85
N LEU A 47 13.20 20.12 0.53
CA LEU A 47 12.48 19.25 -0.41
C LEU A 47 12.92 17.79 -0.27
N ASN A 48 14.22 17.51 -0.17
CA ASN A 48 14.71 16.14 0.03
C ASN A 48 14.31 15.51 1.38
N ARG A 49 13.95 16.31 2.37
CA ARG A 49 13.59 15.82 3.72
C ARG A 49 12.09 15.77 3.98
N LEU A 50 11.32 16.62 3.31
CA LEU A 50 9.90 16.81 3.55
C LEU A 50 9.03 16.32 2.38
N THR A 51 9.63 15.78 1.32
CA THR A 51 8.94 15.25 0.12
C THR A 51 9.62 13.96 -0.34
N PHE A 52 9.10 13.31 -1.38
CA PHE A 52 9.78 12.18 -2.04
C PHE A 52 11.01 12.58 -2.89
N GLY A 53 11.38 13.86 -2.87
CA GLY A 53 12.46 14.45 -3.64
C GLY A 53 11.94 15.60 -4.52
N PRO A 54 12.81 16.56 -4.88
CA PRO A 54 12.41 17.71 -5.70
C PRO A 54 11.98 17.27 -7.10
N ARG A 55 10.81 17.71 -7.55
CA ARG A 55 10.35 17.57 -8.93
C ARG A 55 10.86 18.73 -9.79
N PRO A 56 10.88 18.60 -11.13
CA PRO A 56 11.25 19.71 -12.00
C PRO A 56 10.40 20.97 -11.70
N GLY A 57 11.05 22.09 -11.38
CA GLY A 57 10.39 23.35 -11.05
C GLY A 57 10.07 23.57 -9.57
N ASP A 58 10.18 22.55 -8.70
CA ASP A 58 9.84 22.69 -7.28
C ASP A 58 10.80 23.65 -6.56
N VAL A 59 12.09 23.61 -6.89
CA VAL A 59 13.10 24.47 -6.21
C VAL A 59 12.85 25.94 -6.53
N GLU A 60 12.58 26.26 -7.80
CA GLU A 60 12.25 27.61 -8.25
C GLU A 60 10.93 28.09 -7.64
N HIS A 61 9.91 27.23 -7.61
CA HIS A 61 8.62 27.54 -7.03
C HIS A 61 8.71 27.86 -5.53
N VAL A 62 9.39 27.00 -4.76
CA VAL A 62 9.57 27.19 -3.31
C VAL A 62 10.47 28.39 -3.02
N SER A 63 11.49 28.63 -3.84
CA SER A 63 12.33 29.83 -3.71
C SER A 63 11.53 31.12 -3.94
N ALA A 64 10.60 31.12 -4.90
CA ALA A 64 9.73 32.27 -5.17
C ALA A 64 8.66 32.48 -4.06
N MET A 65 8.09 31.40 -3.52
CA MET A 65 7.13 31.44 -2.41
C MET A 65 7.78 31.82 -1.07
N GLY A 66 9.05 31.45 -0.91
CA GLY A 66 9.78 31.47 0.35
C GLY A 66 9.59 30.16 1.14
N LEU A 67 10.70 29.57 1.58
CA LEU A 67 10.72 28.27 2.23
C LEU A 67 9.77 28.17 3.44
N GLN A 68 9.76 29.19 4.31
CA GLN A 68 8.92 29.18 5.51
C GLN A 68 7.42 29.15 5.18
N ASN A 69 7.00 29.91 4.16
CA ASN A 69 5.61 29.93 3.71
C ASN A 69 5.19 28.59 3.11
N TRP A 70 6.10 27.96 2.36
CA TRP A 70 5.87 26.63 1.81
C TRP A 70 5.74 25.58 2.91
N ILE A 71 6.62 25.58 3.93
CA ILE A 71 6.53 24.65 5.07
C ILE A 71 5.20 24.84 5.80
N GLU A 72 4.81 26.08 6.10
CA GLU A 72 3.54 26.40 6.76
C GLU A 72 2.34 25.89 5.94
N GLN A 73 2.39 26.04 4.62
CA GLN A 73 1.37 25.50 3.73
C GLN A 73 1.31 23.97 3.79
N GLN A 74 2.45 23.27 3.79
CA GLN A 74 2.52 21.80 3.87
C GLN A 74 2.02 21.23 5.20
N LEU A 75 2.12 22.00 6.30
CA LEU A 75 1.55 21.63 7.60
C LEU A 75 0.00 21.74 7.63
N HIS A 76 -0.58 22.36 6.61
CA HIS A 76 -2.02 22.57 6.45
C HIS A 76 -2.53 22.01 5.11
N PRO A 77 -2.47 20.67 4.90
CA PRO A 77 -2.84 20.04 3.63
C PRO A 77 -4.29 20.32 3.21
N GLU A 78 -5.20 20.58 4.16
CA GLU A 78 -6.58 20.97 3.90
C GLU A 78 -6.71 22.28 3.13
N LYS A 79 -5.70 23.15 3.20
CA LYS A 79 -5.66 24.43 2.46
C LYS A 79 -5.05 24.29 1.06
N ILE A 80 -4.45 23.13 0.75
CA ILE A 80 -3.84 22.86 -0.55
C ILE A 80 -4.86 22.16 -1.44
N GLU A 81 -5.26 22.83 -2.51
CA GLU A 81 -6.13 22.25 -3.51
C GLU A 81 -5.36 21.31 -4.45
N ASP A 82 -5.87 20.09 -4.66
CA ASP A 82 -5.19 19.06 -5.45
C ASP A 82 -6.07 18.48 -6.57
N ARG A 83 -6.69 19.38 -7.35
CA ARG A 83 -7.60 18.99 -8.44
C ARG A 83 -6.95 18.07 -9.47
N SER A 84 -5.67 18.27 -9.76
CA SER A 84 -4.93 17.45 -10.72
C SER A 84 -4.77 16.01 -10.25
N LEU A 85 -4.47 15.79 -8.97
CA LEU A 85 -4.41 14.46 -8.40
C LEU A 85 -5.80 13.83 -8.34
N GLU A 86 -6.81 14.56 -7.88
CA GLU A 86 -8.18 14.03 -7.77
C GLU A 86 -8.73 13.59 -9.12
N ALA A 87 -8.47 14.34 -10.20
CA ALA A 87 -8.83 13.95 -11.55
C ALA A 87 -8.16 12.64 -12.00
N ARG A 88 -6.93 12.36 -11.53
CA ARG A 88 -6.22 11.10 -11.82
C ARG A 88 -6.73 9.94 -10.96
N LEU A 89 -7.17 10.23 -9.73
CA LEU A 89 -7.69 9.24 -8.78
C LEU A 89 -9.15 8.87 -9.04
N ILE A 90 -9.88 9.63 -9.86
CA ILE A 90 -11.31 9.37 -10.14
C ILE A 90 -11.54 8.00 -10.80
N GLN A 91 -10.56 7.49 -11.53
CA GLN A 91 -10.64 6.19 -12.21
C GLN A 91 -10.49 4.99 -11.26
N PHE A 92 -9.99 5.18 -10.03
CA PHE A 92 -9.81 4.08 -9.08
C PHE A 92 -10.98 4.08 -8.10
N ARG A 93 -12.06 3.41 -8.48
CA ARG A 93 -13.30 3.44 -7.68
C ARG A 93 -13.14 2.69 -6.36
N THR A 94 -12.27 1.68 -6.31
CA THR A 94 -12.04 0.88 -5.09
C THR A 94 -11.55 1.72 -3.91
N LEU A 95 -10.88 2.85 -4.17
CA LEU A 95 -10.41 3.76 -3.13
C LEU A 95 -11.54 4.44 -2.35
N ARG A 96 -12.72 4.57 -2.96
CA ARG A 96 -13.89 5.25 -2.39
C ARG A 96 -14.93 4.29 -1.85
N MET A 97 -14.79 3.00 -2.14
CA MET A 97 -15.68 1.97 -1.62
C MET A 97 -15.43 1.74 -0.13
N ASP A 98 -16.48 1.39 0.60
CA ASP A 98 -16.32 0.80 1.93
C ASP A 98 -15.96 -0.70 1.84
N ASN A 99 -15.62 -1.31 2.99
CA ASN A 99 -15.21 -2.72 3.01
C ASN A 99 -16.34 -3.66 2.56
N HIS A 100 -17.61 -3.31 2.80
CA HIS A 100 -18.75 -4.12 2.39
C HIS A 100 -18.91 -4.08 0.87
N GLU A 101 -18.90 -2.90 0.28
CA GLU A 101 -18.93 -2.69 -1.17
C GLU A 101 -17.76 -3.39 -1.86
N LEU A 102 -16.56 -3.36 -1.27
CA LEU A 102 -15.41 -4.09 -1.79
C LEU A 102 -15.65 -5.60 -1.81
N PHE A 103 -16.16 -6.20 -0.73
CA PHE A 103 -16.43 -7.63 -0.70
C PHE A 103 -17.57 -8.04 -1.64
N GLU A 104 -18.58 -7.19 -1.82
CA GLU A 104 -19.68 -7.47 -2.75
C GLU A 104 -19.23 -7.40 -4.21
N ASN A 105 -18.46 -6.37 -4.59
CA ASN A 105 -18.00 -6.17 -5.96
C ASN A 105 -16.80 -7.07 -6.33
N PHE A 106 -15.96 -7.41 -5.36
CA PHE A 106 -14.72 -8.17 -5.54
C PHE A 106 -14.70 -9.35 -4.55
N PRO A 107 -15.42 -10.44 -4.84
CA PRO A 107 -15.73 -11.48 -3.85
C PRO A 107 -14.48 -12.21 -3.34
N THR A 108 -14.45 -12.44 -2.02
CA THR A 108 -13.43 -13.28 -1.38
C THR A 108 -13.70 -14.76 -1.59
N GLN A 109 -12.69 -15.61 -1.37
CA GLN A 109 -12.85 -17.07 -1.45
C GLN A 109 -13.89 -17.61 -0.47
N GLU A 110 -14.01 -17.03 0.74
CA GLU A 110 -15.03 -17.46 1.70
C GLU A 110 -16.43 -17.06 1.25
N LEU A 111 -16.59 -15.86 0.68
CA LEU A 111 -17.88 -15.42 0.14
C LEU A 111 -18.34 -16.32 -1.02
N ILE A 112 -17.43 -16.68 -1.92
CA ILE A 112 -17.71 -17.61 -3.02
C ILE A 112 -18.11 -18.99 -2.50
N LYS A 113 -17.46 -19.47 -1.45
CA LYS A 113 -17.83 -20.73 -0.80
C LYS A 113 -19.23 -20.66 -0.18
N GLU A 114 -19.61 -19.56 0.47
CA GLU A 114 -20.96 -19.40 1.02
C GLU A 114 -22.04 -19.39 -0.07
N VAL A 115 -21.75 -18.78 -1.23
CA VAL A 115 -22.62 -18.83 -2.41
C VAL A 115 -22.71 -20.26 -2.97
N ALA A 116 -21.58 -20.96 -3.10
CA ALA A 116 -21.54 -22.36 -3.55
C ALA A 116 -22.34 -23.31 -2.64
N GLU A 117 -22.35 -23.02 -1.33
CA GLU A 117 -23.13 -23.76 -0.32
C GLU A 117 -24.62 -23.33 -0.27
N GLY A 118 -25.04 -22.37 -1.10
CA GLY A 118 -26.42 -21.88 -1.17
C GLY A 118 -26.83 -21.00 0.03
N LYS A 119 -25.88 -20.55 0.85
CA LYS A 119 -26.14 -19.66 2.00
C LYS A 119 -26.39 -18.22 1.58
N LEU A 120 -25.78 -17.81 0.47
CA LEU A 120 -25.94 -16.49 -0.13
C LEU A 120 -26.41 -16.65 -1.58
N ALA A 121 -27.31 -15.76 -1.99
CA ALA A 121 -27.80 -15.73 -3.36
C ALA A 121 -26.78 -15.06 -4.30
N MET A 122 -26.81 -15.46 -5.58
CA MET A 122 -26.03 -14.81 -6.62
C MET A 122 -26.45 -13.34 -6.81
N PRO A 123 -25.50 -12.44 -7.12
CA PRO A 123 -25.84 -11.05 -7.41
C PRO A 123 -26.80 -10.84 -8.59
N SER A 124 -27.64 -9.81 -8.49
CA SER A 124 -28.58 -9.41 -9.55
C SER A 124 -27.92 -8.62 -10.68
N ASP A 125 -26.86 -7.88 -10.39
CA ASP A 125 -26.09 -7.11 -11.37
C ASP A 125 -25.31 -8.04 -12.31
N ALA A 126 -25.32 -7.74 -13.62
CA ALA A 126 -24.71 -8.59 -14.65
C ALA A 126 -23.19 -8.70 -14.50
N SER A 127 -22.51 -7.58 -14.22
CA SER A 127 -21.06 -7.51 -14.05
C SER A 127 -20.62 -8.28 -12.81
N GLN A 128 -21.25 -8.03 -11.67
CA GLN A 128 -20.98 -8.80 -10.45
C GLN A 128 -21.25 -10.28 -10.65
N ARG A 129 -22.37 -10.65 -11.28
CA ARG A 129 -22.70 -12.06 -11.54
C ARG A 129 -21.64 -12.76 -12.38
N ALA A 130 -21.06 -12.09 -13.37
CA ALA A 130 -19.99 -12.66 -14.19
C ALA A 130 -18.74 -12.96 -13.36
N ILE A 131 -18.34 -12.03 -12.48
CA ILE A 131 -17.24 -12.25 -11.53
C ILE A 131 -17.53 -13.46 -10.63
N TYR A 132 -18.72 -13.53 -10.03
CA TYR A 132 -19.09 -14.64 -9.13
C TYR A 132 -19.13 -15.98 -9.87
N ARG A 133 -19.71 -16.03 -11.08
CA ARG A 133 -19.75 -17.24 -11.91
C ARG A 133 -18.36 -17.76 -12.22
N ALA A 134 -17.45 -16.86 -12.61
CA ALA A 134 -16.06 -17.21 -12.80
C ALA A 134 -15.50 -17.79 -11.48
N GLN A 135 -15.54 -17.05 -10.38
CA GLN A 135 -14.92 -17.53 -9.14
C GLN A 135 -15.51 -18.85 -8.61
N LEU A 136 -16.82 -19.09 -8.78
CA LEU A 136 -17.47 -20.37 -8.46
C LEU A 136 -16.91 -21.53 -9.28
N GLU A 137 -16.78 -21.37 -10.60
CA GLU A 137 -16.19 -22.41 -11.47
C GLU A 137 -14.74 -22.74 -11.03
N ARG A 138 -13.96 -21.72 -10.63
CA ARG A 138 -12.61 -21.91 -10.07
C ARG A 138 -12.63 -22.70 -8.78
N TYR A 139 -13.56 -22.36 -7.89
CA TYR A 139 -13.73 -23.03 -6.61
C TYR A 139 -14.11 -24.51 -6.81
N GLU A 140 -15.04 -24.79 -7.71
CA GLU A 140 -15.47 -26.15 -8.07
C GLU A 140 -14.35 -26.96 -8.72
N LYS A 141 -13.64 -26.40 -9.71
CA LYS A 141 -12.46 -27.05 -10.33
C LYS A 141 -11.38 -27.37 -9.30
N LYS A 142 -11.10 -26.45 -8.36
CA LYS A 142 -10.14 -26.71 -7.26
C LYS A 142 -10.62 -27.81 -6.31
N LYS A 143 -11.92 -27.84 -5.99
CA LYS A 143 -12.51 -28.89 -5.14
C LYS A 143 -12.44 -30.26 -5.81
N GLN A 144 -12.83 -30.36 -7.08
CA GLN A 144 -12.72 -31.58 -7.87
C GLN A 144 -11.28 -32.10 -7.95
N LYS A 145 -10.30 -31.23 -8.22
CA LYS A 145 -8.87 -31.61 -8.22
C LYS A 145 -8.39 -32.16 -6.88
N LYS A 146 -8.88 -31.58 -5.77
CA LYS A 146 -8.56 -32.05 -4.43
C LYS A 146 -9.16 -33.43 -4.14
N ASP A 147 -10.38 -33.66 -4.63
CA ASP A 147 -11.12 -34.91 -4.41
C ASP A 147 -10.61 -36.06 -5.33
N SER A 148 -10.11 -35.74 -6.54
CA SER A 148 -9.63 -36.74 -7.50
C SER A 148 -8.15 -37.13 -7.33
N GLY A 149 -7.34 -36.35 -6.62
CA GLY A 149 -5.92 -36.64 -6.40
C GLY A 149 -5.03 -36.60 -7.65
N VAL A 150 -5.58 -36.24 -8.81
CA VAL A 150 -4.85 -36.17 -10.09
C VAL A 150 -4.18 -34.81 -10.23
N VAL A 151 -2.84 -34.81 -10.24
CA VAL A 151 -2.03 -33.67 -10.70
C VAL A 151 -2.01 -33.72 -12.22
N GLU A 152 -3.05 -33.17 -12.85
CA GLU A 152 -3.07 -33.06 -14.29
C GLU A 152 -2.12 -31.94 -14.71
N THR A 153 -1.02 -32.30 -15.39
CA THR A 153 -0.23 -31.40 -16.22
C THR A 153 -1.11 -30.93 -17.36
N THR A 154 -1.85 -29.84 -17.15
CA THR A 154 -2.70 -29.28 -18.20
C THR A 154 -1.84 -28.76 -19.34
N GLY A 155 -1.71 -29.57 -20.39
CA GLY A 155 -1.55 -29.06 -21.74
C GLY A 155 -2.68 -28.07 -22.00
N ARG A 156 -2.32 -26.86 -22.45
CA ARG A 156 -3.27 -25.89 -23.00
C ARG A 156 -3.92 -26.53 -24.23
N GLN A 157 -5.09 -27.12 -24.06
CA GLN A 157 -6.01 -27.34 -25.17
C GLN A 157 -7.36 -26.78 -24.73
N SER A 158 -7.59 -25.51 -25.07
CA SER A 158 -8.95 -25.05 -25.34
C SER A 158 -9.15 -25.16 -26.86
N PRO A 159 -10.36 -25.50 -27.33
CA PRO A 159 -10.67 -25.47 -28.75
C PRO A 159 -10.65 -24.00 -29.20
N ASP A 160 -9.63 -23.62 -29.96
CA ASP A 160 -9.49 -22.28 -30.50
C ASP A 160 -10.49 -22.08 -31.65
N ASN A 161 -11.30 -21.03 -31.51
CA ASN A 161 -11.78 -20.23 -32.62
C ASN A 161 -11.24 -18.81 -32.36
N ASP A 162 -9.96 -18.58 -32.64
CA ASP A 162 -9.33 -17.26 -32.46
C ASP A 162 -10.08 -16.16 -33.23
N GLY A 163 -10.76 -16.51 -34.33
CA GLY A 163 -11.59 -15.59 -35.12
C GLY A 163 -12.77 -14.98 -34.37
N ASP A 164 -13.44 -15.74 -33.49
CA ASP A 164 -14.56 -15.21 -32.68
C ASP A 164 -14.06 -14.24 -31.58
N ARG A 165 -12.75 -14.28 -31.28
CA ARG A 165 -12.10 -13.51 -30.21
C ARG A 165 -11.53 -12.19 -30.74
N GLU A 166 -11.03 -12.18 -31.97
CA GLU A 166 -10.63 -10.94 -32.68
C GLU A 166 -11.84 -10.08 -33.03
N ALA A 167 -12.97 -10.71 -33.38
CA ALA A 167 -14.23 -10.01 -33.65
C ALA A 167 -14.71 -9.14 -32.47
N LEU A 168 -14.31 -9.44 -31.23
CA LEU A 168 -14.61 -8.59 -30.08
C LEU A 168 -13.85 -7.27 -30.12
N LEU A 169 -12.63 -7.21 -30.67
CA LEU A 169 -11.86 -5.97 -30.73
C LEU A 169 -12.40 -4.99 -31.77
N ASP A 170 -13.08 -5.50 -32.81
CA ASP A 170 -13.67 -4.69 -33.88
C ASP A 170 -14.95 -3.96 -33.44
N LEU A 171 -15.54 -4.35 -32.31
CA LEU A 171 -16.75 -3.72 -31.79
C LEU A 171 -16.44 -2.40 -31.06
N PRO A 172 -17.38 -1.42 -31.07
CA PRO A 172 -17.29 -0.23 -30.23
C PRO A 172 -17.15 -0.58 -28.73
N PRO A 173 -16.40 0.20 -27.92
CA PRO A 173 -16.19 -0.05 -26.49
C PRO A 173 -17.47 -0.42 -25.72
N ASP A 174 -18.57 0.29 -25.97
CA ASP A 174 -19.85 0.08 -25.27
C ASP A 174 -20.48 -1.29 -25.55
N GLN A 175 -20.22 -1.87 -26.73
CA GLN A 175 -20.77 -3.18 -27.14
C GLN A 175 -19.86 -4.34 -26.75
N ARG A 176 -18.55 -4.10 -26.71
CA ARG A 176 -17.52 -5.10 -26.36
C ARG A 176 -17.80 -5.78 -25.04
N MET A 177 -18.15 -4.99 -24.02
CA MET A 177 -18.44 -5.53 -22.70
C MET A 177 -19.68 -6.44 -22.70
N GLY A 178 -20.71 -6.07 -23.45
CA GLY A 178 -21.95 -6.86 -23.56
C GLY A 178 -21.71 -8.24 -24.17
N GLU A 179 -20.95 -8.32 -25.26
CA GLU A 179 -20.58 -9.59 -25.89
C GLU A 179 -19.62 -10.41 -25.02
N PHE A 180 -18.64 -9.76 -24.39
CA PHE A 180 -17.71 -10.43 -23.49
C PHE A 180 -18.42 -11.09 -22.30
N LEU A 181 -19.45 -10.45 -21.73
CA LEU A 181 -20.23 -10.99 -20.62
C LEU A 181 -21.13 -12.19 -21.00
N LYS A 182 -21.41 -12.39 -22.30
CA LYS A 182 -22.17 -13.57 -22.80
C LYS A 182 -21.32 -14.82 -22.90
N LEU A 183 -20.00 -14.67 -23.04
CA LEU A 183 -19.05 -15.78 -23.10
C LEU A 183 -19.10 -16.64 -21.83
N SER A 184 -18.76 -17.92 -21.96
CA SER A 184 -18.58 -18.78 -20.79
C SER A 184 -17.40 -18.29 -19.93
N PRO A 185 -17.36 -18.59 -18.62
CA PRO A 185 -16.26 -18.08 -17.78
C PRO A 185 -14.90 -18.69 -18.17
N GLU A 186 -14.88 -19.86 -18.82
CA GLU A 186 -13.68 -20.44 -19.42
C GLU A 186 -13.21 -19.67 -20.66
N GLN A 187 -14.12 -19.27 -21.55
CA GLN A 187 -13.82 -18.43 -22.71
C GLN A 187 -13.32 -17.05 -22.29
N GLN A 188 -13.96 -16.44 -21.29
CA GLN A 188 -13.54 -15.15 -20.71
C GLN A 188 -12.10 -15.23 -20.19
N ARG A 189 -11.76 -16.27 -19.41
CA ARG A 189 -10.39 -16.44 -18.90
C ARG A 189 -9.37 -16.69 -19.98
N SER A 190 -9.71 -17.57 -20.92
CA SER A 190 -8.80 -17.91 -22.00
C SER A 190 -8.55 -16.67 -22.89
N PHE A 191 -9.53 -15.77 -23.02
CA PHE A 191 -9.35 -14.45 -23.64
C PHE A 191 -8.40 -13.56 -22.83
N LEU A 192 -8.60 -13.47 -21.51
CA LEU A 192 -7.78 -12.63 -20.63
C LEU A 192 -6.35 -13.16 -20.45
N GLY A 193 -6.15 -14.48 -20.51
CA GLY A 193 -4.86 -15.14 -20.30
C GLY A 193 -4.20 -14.67 -18.99
N ASN A 194 -2.98 -14.14 -19.09
CA ASN A 194 -2.25 -13.57 -17.95
C ASN A 194 -2.52 -12.05 -17.75
N GLY A 195 -3.45 -11.46 -18.50
CA GLY A 195 -3.82 -10.04 -18.43
C GLY A 195 -2.82 -9.05 -19.04
N LYS A 196 -1.74 -9.53 -19.67
CA LYS A 196 -0.63 -8.71 -20.20
C LYS A 196 -0.47 -8.78 -21.73
N SER A 197 -1.50 -9.24 -22.45
CA SER A 197 -1.44 -9.28 -23.91
C SER A 197 -1.90 -7.94 -24.49
N GLU A 198 -1.30 -7.52 -25.60
CA GLU A 198 -1.74 -6.35 -26.37
C GLU A 198 -3.24 -6.43 -26.71
N ARG A 199 -3.75 -7.65 -26.92
CA ARG A 199 -5.18 -7.94 -27.08
C ARG A 199 -6.02 -7.47 -25.89
N VAL A 200 -5.60 -7.78 -24.66
CA VAL A 200 -6.34 -7.38 -23.46
C VAL A 200 -6.25 -5.87 -23.28
N GLU A 201 -5.09 -5.25 -23.54
CA GLU A 201 -4.95 -3.80 -23.49
C GLU A 201 -5.87 -3.10 -24.51
N GLY A 202 -5.90 -3.57 -25.76
CA GLY A 202 -6.82 -3.09 -26.78
C GLY A 202 -8.29 -3.29 -26.39
N PHE A 203 -8.63 -4.43 -25.79
CA PHE A 203 -9.98 -4.68 -25.27
C PHE A 203 -10.40 -3.70 -24.16
N LEU A 204 -9.49 -3.36 -23.26
CA LEU A 204 -9.74 -2.45 -22.14
C LEU A 204 -9.75 -0.96 -22.56
N GLN A 205 -9.14 -0.65 -23.70
CA GLN A 205 -9.11 0.69 -24.24
C GLN A 205 -10.52 1.20 -24.52
N GLY A 206 -10.86 2.39 -24.00
CA GLY A 206 -12.19 2.99 -24.18
C GLY A 206 -13.28 2.46 -23.26
N LEU A 207 -13.04 1.37 -22.50
CA LEU A 207 -13.98 0.95 -21.44
C LEU A 207 -13.98 1.95 -20.28
N ASP A 208 -15.10 2.09 -19.59
CA ASP A 208 -15.15 2.88 -18.35
C ASP A 208 -14.44 2.16 -17.18
N PRO A 209 -14.11 2.86 -16.08
CA PRO A 209 -13.42 2.24 -14.94
C PRO A 209 -14.11 1.01 -14.36
N ARG A 210 -15.44 1.03 -14.23
CA ARG A 210 -16.22 -0.11 -13.72
C ARG A 210 -16.14 -1.31 -14.63
N GLN A 211 -16.20 -1.09 -15.93
CA GLN A 211 -16.05 -2.15 -16.93
C GLN A 211 -14.65 -2.76 -16.86
N ARG A 212 -13.60 -1.93 -16.81
CA ARG A 212 -12.21 -2.42 -16.67
C ARG A 212 -12.02 -3.24 -15.40
N GLU A 213 -12.51 -2.73 -14.27
CA GLU A 213 -12.49 -3.44 -12.98
C GLU A 213 -13.21 -4.79 -13.08
N THR A 214 -14.37 -4.84 -13.74
CA THR A 214 -15.14 -6.10 -13.92
C THR A 214 -14.34 -7.13 -14.71
N VAL A 215 -13.73 -6.71 -15.82
CA VAL A 215 -12.94 -7.58 -16.69
C VAL A 215 -11.74 -8.14 -15.92
N MET A 216 -11.01 -7.30 -15.20
CA MET A 216 -9.88 -7.73 -14.38
C MET A 216 -10.32 -8.61 -13.20
N ALA A 217 -11.48 -8.33 -12.60
CA ALA A 217 -12.01 -9.06 -11.46
C ALA A 217 -12.51 -10.47 -11.81
N ILE A 218 -12.91 -10.72 -13.07
CA ILE A 218 -13.20 -12.07 -13.55
C ILE A 218 -11.97 -12.97 -13.42
N GLU A 219 -10.78 -12.41 -13.70
CA GLU A 219 -9.51 -13.12 -13.53
C GLU A 219 -9.09 -13.14 -12.05
N ASN A 220 -8.92 -11.98 -11.43
CA ASN A 220 -8.48 -11.89 -10.04
C ASN A 220 -9.09 -10.68 -9.31
N PRO A 221 -10.21 -10.86 -8.58
CA PRO A 221 -10.93 -9.75 -7.96
C PRO A 221 -10.12 -9.06 -6.86
N GLN A 222 -9.34 -9.82 -6.10
CA GLN A 222 -8.45 -9.28 -5.06
C GLN A 222 -7.35 -8.42 -5.65
N GLN A 223 -6.82 -8.81 -6.81
CA GLN A 223 -5.73 -8.06 -7.47
C GLN A 223 -6.19 -6.69 -7.95
N VAL A 224 -7.47 -6.53 -8.33
CA VAL A 224 -8.00 -5.22 -8.72
C VAL A 224 -7.85 -4.25 -7.57
N VAL A 225 -8.39 -4.59 -6.40
CA VAL A 225 -8.35 -3.76 -5.19
C VAL A 225 -6.92 -3.40 -4.80
N THR A 226 -6.01 -4.37 -4.77
CA THR A 226 -4.62 -4.13 -4.38
C THR A 226 -3.85 -3.32 -5.43
N SER A 227 -4.09 -3.57 -6.72
CA SER A 227 -3.40 -2.85 -7.81
C SER A 227 -3.83 -1.40 -7.91
N GLU A 228 -5.11 -1.09 -7.66
CA GLU A 228 -5.61 0.29 -7.63
C GLU A 228 -5.03 1.05 -6.45
N LEU A 229 -4.95 0.43 -5.26
CA LEU A 229 -4.30 1.04 -4.10
C LEU A 229 -2.83 1.38 -4.38
N ILE A 230 -2.06 0.45 -4.96
CA ILE A 230 -0.66 0.68 -5.30
C ILE A 230 -0.50 1.82 -6.32
N GLN A 231 -1.33 1.83 -7.37
CA GLN A 231 -1.32 2.90 -8.37
C GLN A 231 -1.66 4.26 -7.75
N ALA A 232 -2.65 4.31 -6.86
CA ALA A 232 -3.06 5.52 -6.17
C ALA A 232 -1.92 6.10 -5.33
N ARG A 233 -1.21 5.26 -4.57
CA ARG A 233 -0.04 5.67 -3.77
C ARG A 233 1.07 6.26 -4.64
N LEU A 234 1.36 5.63 -5.78
CA LEU A 234 2.35 6.14 -6.72
C LEU A 234 1.92 7.49 -7.30
N LEU A 235 0.64 7.64 -7.67
CA LEU A 235 0.11 8.91 -8.19
C LEU A 235 0.15 10.01 -7.13
N ARG A 236 -0.15 9.70 -5.88
CA ARG A 236 -0.01 10.65 -4.76
C ARG A 236 1.43 11.11 -4.61
N ALA A 237 2.39 10.18 -4.56
CA ALA A 237 3.81 10.51 -4.47
C ALA A 237 4.27 11.43 -5.62
N ILE A 238 3.84 11.16 -6.84
CA ILE A 238 4.26 11.92 -8.03
C ILE A 238 3.55 13.28 -8.15
N TYR A 239 2.22 13.29 -8.03
CA TYR A 239 1.39 14.42 -8.45
C TYR A 239 0.81 15.24 -7.30
N SER A 240 0.79 14.72 -6.07
CA SER A 240 0.23 15.45 -4.94
C SER A 240 0.99 16.75 -4.69
N GLN A 241 0.26 17.83 -4.39
CA GLN A 241 0.86 19.07 -3.89
C GLN A 241 1.03 19.05 -2.36
N ARG A 242 0.46 18.05 -1.69
CA ARG A 242 0.53 17.83 -0.24
C ARG A 242 1.67 16.87 0.11
N GLN A 243 2.87 17.13 -0.42
CA GLN A 243 3.99 16.20 -0.34
C GLN A 243 4.35 15.78 1.09
N LEU A 244 4.27 16.70 2.07
CA LEU A 244 4.52 16.35 3.47
C LEU A 244 3.48 15.38 4.02
N GLU A 245 2.19 15.55 3.69
CA GLU A 245 1.11 14.62 4.08
C GLU A 245 1.40 13.22 3.51
N GLU A 246 1.83 13.12 2.26
CA GLU A 246 2.09 11.83 1.60
C GLU A 246 3.32 11.11 2.17
N VAL A 247 4.42 11.83 2.45
CA VAL A 247 5.60 11.26 3.09
C VAL A 247 5.28 10.79 4.52
N MET A 248 4.54 11.59 5.29
CA MET A 248 4.14 11.21 6.64
C MET A 248 3.17 10.03 6.62
N THR A 249 2.24 9.99 5.66
CA THR A 249 1.35 8.83 5.48
C THR A 249 2.15 7.55 5.16
N ASP A 250 3.16 7.63 4.31
CA ASP A 250 4.06 6.49 4.02
C ASP A 250 4.87 6.08 5.25
N PHE A 251 5.45 7.04 5.98
CA PHE A 251 6.16 6.79 7.23
C PHE A 251 5.29 6.03 8.25
N TRP A 252 4.06 6.49 8.48
CA TRP A 252 3.16 5.87 9.45
C TRP A 252 2.62 4.52 8.98
N LEU A 253 2.40 4.32 7.68
CA LEU A 253 2.04 3.00 7.16
C LEU A 253 3.18 1.99 7.31
N ASN A 254 4.44 2.43 7.18
CA ASN A 254 5.59 1.57 7.44
C ASN A 254 5.78 1.30 8.94
N HIS A 255 5.44 2.24 9.81
CA HIS A 255 5.50 2.07 11.26
C HIS A 255 4.38 1.17 11.80
N PHE A 256 3.12 1.48 11.48
CA PHE A 256 1.94 0.69 11.82
C PHE A 256 1.57 -0.25 10.68
N ASN A 257 2.52 -1.12 10.33
CA ASN A 257 2.44 -1.93 9.13
C ASN A 257 1.36 -3.02 9.21
N VAL A 258 0.58 -3.13 8.14
CA VAL A 258 -0.36 -4.23 7.88
C VAL A 258 0.04 -4.89 6.57
N PHE A 259 0.34 -6.20 6.62
CA PHE A 259 0.76 -6.92 5.42
C PHE A 259 -0.44 -7.17 4.48
N ILE A 260 -0.44 -6.48 3.34
CA ILE A 260 -1.48 -6.62 2.30
C ILE A 260 -1.72 -8.06 1.84
N GLY A 261 -0.72 -8.95 1.95
CA GLY A 261 -0.85 -10.35 1.54
C GLY A 261 -1.59 -11.26 2.53
N LYS A 262 -1.96 -10.78 3.73
CA LYS A 262 -2.62 -11.60 4.75
C LYS A 262 -4.15 -11.59 4.58
N GLY A 263 -4.71 -12.68 4.07
CA GLY A 263 -6.17 -12.93 4.06
C GLY A 263 -7.02 -11.72 3.62
N ALA A 264 -7.83 -11.21 4.56
CA ALA A 264 -8.76 -10.09 4.37
C ALA A 264 -8.07 -8.71 4.27
N ASP A 265 -6.82 -8.57 4.73
CA ASP A 265 -6.09 -7.30 4.67
C ASP A 265 -5.89 -6.78 3.24
N ARG A 266 -5.98 -7.67 2.24
CA ARG A 266 -6.04 -7.29 0.80
C ARG A 266 -7.13 -6.26 0.49
N TYR A 267 -8.19 -6.22 1.29
CA TYR A 267 -9.30 -5.29 1.15
C TYR A 267 -9.28 -4.20 2.22
N LEU A 268 -8.94 -4.57 3.46
CA LEU A 268 -8.99 -3.66 4.59
C LEU A 268 -7.93 -2.55 4.49
N LEU A 269 -6.80 -2.80 3.83
CA LEU A 269 -5.70 -1.84 3.73
C LEU A 269 -6.11 -0.52 3.04
N THR A 270 -7.02 -0.58 2.07
CA THR A 270 -7.52 0.63 1.39
C THR A 270 -8.22 1.57 2.37
N SER A 271 -9.13 1.03 3.19
CA SER A 271 -9.80 1.79 4.24
C SER A 271 -8.85 2.19 5.38
N TYR A 272 -7.86 1.36 5.68
CA TYR A 272 -6.85 1.66 6.70
C TYR A 272 -5.99 2.88 6.31
N GLU A 273 -5.48 2.95 5.09
CA GLU A 273 -4.78 4.14 4.60
C GLU A 273 -5.71 5.37 4.63
N ARG A 274 -6.91 5.24 4.05
CA ARG A 274 -7.83 6.37 3.82
C ARG A 274 -8.42 6.94 5.10
N ASP A 275 -8.88 6.08 6.00
CA ASP A 275 -9.73 6.44 7.14
C ASP A 275 -8.96 6.45 8.47
N VAL A 276 -7.81 5.75 8.54
CA VAL A 276 -7.04 5.60 9.79
C VAL A 276 -5.73 6.36 9.71
N ILE A 277 -4.85 6.08 8.75
CA ILE A 277 -3.52 6.69 8.73
C ILE A 277 -3.57 8.13 8.24
N ARG A 278 -4.06 8.34 7.01
CA ARG A 278 -3.94 9.62 6.31
C ARG A 278 -4.59 10.80 7.06
N PRO A 279 -5.79 10.68 7.66
CA PRO A 279 -6.39 11.77 8.45
C PRO A 279 -5.58 12.17 9.70
N HIS A 280 -4.71 11.29 10.18
CA HIS A 280 -3.91 11.51 11.40
C HIS A 280 -2.41 11.68 11.09
N ALA A 281 -2.00 11.74 9.83
CA ALA A 281 -0.58 11.71 9.44
C ALA A 281 0.25 12.88 9.99
N LEU A 282 -0.38 14.06 10.13
CA LEU A 282 0.21 15.27 10.74
C LEU A 282 -0.40 15.59 12.12
N GLY A 283 -1.19 14.67 12.68
CA GLY A 283 -1.93 14.84 13.93
C GLY A 283 -1.15 14.42 15.18
N LYS A 284 -1.89 14.18 16.26
CA LYS A 284 -1.31 13.65 17.50
C LYS A 284 -1.06 12.15 17.36
N PHE A 285 0.10 11.71 17.84
CA PHE A 285 0.46 10.29 17.86
C PHE A 285 -0.55 9.44 18.64
N GLU A 286 -1.07 9.93 19.77
CA GLU A 286 -2.08 9.22 20.56
C GLU A 286 -3.35 8.91 19.75
N ASP A 287 -3.87 9.89 19.01
CA ASP A 287 -5.07 9.72 18.19
C ASP A 287 -4.81 8.70 17.08
N LEU A 288 -3.65 8.79 16.41
CA LEU A 288 -3.23 7.80 15.41
C LEU A 288 -3.11 6.40 16.02
N LEU A 289 -2.41 6.25 17.15
CA LEU A 289 -2.23 4.97 17.83
C LEU A 289 -3.56 4.33 18.22
N VAL A 290 -4.49 5.10 18.77
CA VAL A 290 -5.83 4.60 19.12
C VAL A 290 -6.60 4.20 17.87
N ALA A 291 -6.51 4.99 16.79
CA ALA A 291 -7.17 4.70 15.53
C ALA A 291 -6.62 3.41 14.88
N THR A 292 -5.29 3.21 14.87
CA THR A 292 -4.68 1.98 14.36
C THR A 292 -5.07 0.77 15.20
N ALA A 293 -5.00 0.86 16.53
CA ALA A 293 -5.37 -0.21 17.47
C ALA A 293 -6.80 -0.72 17.27
N ARG A 294 -7.72 0.16 16.91
CA ARG A 294 -9.15 -0.14 16.72
C ARG A 294 -9.51 -0.49 15.28
N SER A 295 -8.58 -0.35 14.34
CA SER A 295 -8.87 -0.55 12.93
C SER A 295 -9.13 -2.04 12.61
N PRO A 296 -10.10 -2.35 11.72
CA PRO A 296 -10.33 -3.73 11.28
C PRO A 296 -9.08 -4.38 10.68
N ALA A 297 -8.28 -3.63 9.94
CA ALA A 297 -7.04 -4.11 9.31
C ALA A 297 -6.02 -4.56 10.37
N MET A 298 -5.71 -3.73 11.37
CA MET A 298 -4.74 -4.09 12.40
C MET A 298 -5.23 -5.22 13.30
N LEU A 299 -6.53 -5.22 13.65
CA LEU A 299 -7.14 -6.30 14.42
C LEU A 299 -7.10 -7.64 13.67
N PHE A 300 -7.30 -7.63 12.35
CA PHE A 300 -7.16 -8.81 11.51
C PHE A 300 -5.69 -9.23 11.38
N TYR A 301 -4.81 -8.29 11.08
CA TYR A 301 -3.40 -8.51 10.85
C TYR A 301 -2.69 -9.14 12.05
N LEU A 302 -3.00 -8.71 13.26
CA LEU A 302 -2.42 -9.23 14.49
C LEU A 302 -3.20 -10.41 15.09
N ASP A 303 -4.22 -10.90 14.38
CA ASP A 303 -5.08 -11.98 14.84
C ASP A 303 -5.85 -11.65 16.15
N ASN A 304 -5.96 -10.38 16.50
CA ASN A 304 -6.67 -9.92 17.71
C ASN A 304 -8.17 -10.17 17.63
N TRP A 305 -8.72 -10.29 16.41
CA TRP A 305 -10.10 -10.71 16.19
C TRP A 305 -10.39 -12.13 16.72
N MET A 306 -9.36 -12.95 16.96
CA MET A 306 -9.48 -14.28 17.59
C MET A 306 -9.36 -14.25 19.12
N SER A 307 -9.12 -13.08 19.73
CA SER A 307 -9.03 -12.92 21.18
C SER A 307 -10.35 -13.28 21.85
N VAL A 308 -10.27 -14.10 22.90
CA VAL A 308 -11.42 -14.42 23.75
C VAL A 308 -11.06 -14.10 25.20
N GLY A 309 -11.86 -13.23 25.83
CA GLY A 309 -11.73 -12.94 27.26
C GLY A 309 -12.12 -14.15 28.10
N THR A 310 -11.37 -14.44 29.17
CA THR A 310 -11.56 -15.61 30.05
C THR A 310 -12.96 -15.72 30.63
N ASP A 311 -13.59 -14.57 30.93
CA ASP A 311 -14.93 -14.47 31.51
C ASP A 311 -16.00 -14.04 30.49
N SER A 312 -15.66 -14.01 29.20
CA SER A 312 -16.62 -13.64 28.16
C SER A 312 -17.73 -14.69 28.03
N ASP A 313 -18.91 -14.25 27.61
CA ASP A 313 -20.02 -15.13 27.25
C ASP A 313 -19.59 -16.23 26.26
N PHE A 314 -18.76 -15.87 25.28
CA PHE A 314 -18.19 -16.82 24.34
C PHE A 314 -17.28 -17.87 25.02
N ALA A 315 -16.40 -17.47 25.95
CA ALA A 315 -15.57 -18.41 26.73
C ALA A 315 -16.41 -19.32 27.63
N ASN A 316 -17.53 -18.81 28.15
CA ASN A 316 -18.48 -19.53 28.98
C ASN A 316 -19.47 -20.38 28.16
N GLY A 317 -19.33 -20.42 26.83
CA GLY A 317 -20.16 -21.24 25.95
C GLY A 317 -21.57 -20.69 25.72
N VAL A 318 -21.83 -19.45 26.15
CA VAL A 318 -23.07 -18.73 25.86
C VAL A 318 -23.03 -18.34 24.38
N ARG A 319 -23.93 -18.93 23.60
CA ARG A 319 -24.09 -18.56 22.19
C ARG A 319 -24.78 -17.20 22.13
N GLU A 320 -24.08 -16.20 21.60
CA GLU A 320 -24.67 -14.89 21.33
C GLU A 320 -25.83 -15.05 20.33
N HIS A 321 -27.06 -14.95 20.83
CA HIS A 321 -28.26 -14.90 20.00
C HIS A 321 -28.40 -13.50 19.40
N VAL A 322 -27.55 -13.16 18.44
CA VAL A 322 -27.72 -11.89 17.72
C VAL A 322 -28.96 -12.03 16.83
N GLY A 323 -30.06 -11.43 17.29
CA GLY A 323 -31.33 -11.37 16.57
C GLY A 323 -31.19 -10.85 15.14
N ARG A 324 -32.08 -11.34 14.26
CA ARG A 324 -32.19 -11.01 12.83
C ARG A 324 -32.46 -9.53 12.55
N ARG A 325 -31.54 -8.61 12.84
CA ARG A 325 -31.57 -7.23 12.31
C ARG A 325 -30.16 -6.82 11.90
N GLY A 326 -29.95 -6.70 10.59
CA GLY A 326 -28.71 -6.27 9.97
C GLY A 326 -28.14 -7.33 9.04
N ARG A 327 -28.41 -7.20 7.72
CA ARG A 327 -27.61 -7.83 6.66
C ARG A 327 -26.25 -7.14 6.67
N HIS A 328 -25.39 -7.53 7.60
CA HIS A 328 -23.95 -7.35 7.44
C HIS A 328 -23.38 -8.71 7.08
N LEU A 329 -22.51 -8.72 6.07
CA LEU A 329 -21.67 -9.85 5.70
C LEU A 329 -20.94 -10.33 6.97
N ARG A 330 -21.55 -11.28 7.69
CA ARG A 330 -20.87 -11.94 8.80
C ARG A 330 -19.86 -12.86 8.15
N VAL A 331 -18.59 -12.54 8.28
CA VAL A 331 -17.54 -13.56 8.17
C VAL A 331 -17.87 -14.59 9.24
N ARG A 332 -18.61 -15.63 8.87
CA ARG A 332 -18.89 -16.74 9.76
C ARG A 332 -17.61 -17.53 9.83
N VAL A 333 -16.78 -17.20 10.80
CA VAL A 333 -15.65 -18.02 11.22
C VAL A 333 -16.27 -19.35 11.61
N ASN A 334 -16.19 -20.33 10.72
CA ASN A 334 -16.43 -21.70 11.13
C ASN A 334 -15.46 -21.95 12.28
N PRO A 335 -15.93 -22.27 13.49
CA PRO A 335 -15.02 -22.86 14.46
C PRO A 335 -14.50 -24.08 13.72
N ALA A 336 -13.19 -24.10 13.49
CA ALA A 336 -12.53 -25.30 13.03
C ALA A 336 -13.13 -26.46 13.83
N LYS A 337 -13.35 -27.60 13.17
CA LYS A 337 -13.46 -28.88 13.88
C LYS A 337 -12.11 -29.14 14.57
N GLY A 338 -11.77 -28.30 15.53
CA GLY A 338 -10.67 -28.45 16.46
C GLY A 338 -11.20 -29.31 17.57
N GLY A 339 -10.56 -30.46 17.75
CA GLY A 339 -10.81 -31.32 18.89
C GLY A 339 -10.82 -30.53 20.19
N LYS A 340 -11.52 -31.08 21.18
CA LYS A 340 -11.47 -30.65 22.57
C LYS A 340 -10.04 -30.24 22.95
N GLY A 341 -9.82 -28.94 23.21
CA GLY A 341 -8.57 -28.44 23.78
C GLY A 341 -7.85 -27.39 22.95
N LYS A 342 -8.26 -26.12 23.06
CA LYS A 342 -7.41 -24.95 23.30
C LYS A 342 -8.31 -23.72 23.41
N ARG A 343 -8.64 -23.35 24.65
CA ARG A 343 -9.19 -22.02 24.96
C ARG A 343 -8.19 -21.01 24.40
N HIS A 344 -8.55 -20.26 23.36
CA HIS A 344 -7.72 -19.15 22.92
C HIS A 344 -7.89 -18.08 23.98
N GLY A 345 -6.80 -17.72 24.67
CA GLY A 345 -6.82 -16.60 25.62
C GLY A 345 -6.87 -15.27 24.88
N LEU A 346 -6.60 -14.18 25.60
CA LEU A 346 -6.33 -12.90 24.96
C LEU A 346 -5.10 -13.05 24.05
N ASN A 347 -5.21 -12.56 22.81
CA ASN A 347 -4.08 -12.47 21.92
C ASN A 347 -3.21 -11.27 22.34
N GLU A 348 -1.92 -11.52 22.59
CA GLU A 348 -0.96 -10.52 23.03
C GLU A 348 -0.12 -9.93 21.88
N ASN A 349 -0.38 -10.30 20.62
CA ASN A 349 0.42 -9.85 19.48
C ASN A 349 0.50 -8.31 19.44
N TYR A 350 -0.60 -7.61 19.73
CA TYR A 350 -0.58 -6.13 19.80
C TYR A 350 0.36 -5.57 20.86
N GLY A 351 0.54 -6.25 22.01
CA GLY A 351 1.44 -5.77 23.05
C GLY A 351 2.92 -6.04 22.75
N ARG A 352 3.22 -6.79 21.69
CA ARG A 352 4.59 -7.14 21.27
C ARG A 352 5.08 -6.29 20.10
N GLU A 353 4.17 -5.78 19.28
CA GLU A 353 4.41 -4.79 18.24
C GLU A 353 4.46 -3.38 18.85
#